data_AF-A0A1J4JDN7-F1
#
_entry.id   AF-A0A1J4JDN7-F1
#
_cell.length_a   1.000
_cell.length_b   1.000
_cell.length_c   1.000
_cell.angle_alpha   90.00
_cell.angle_beta   90.00
_cell.angle_gamma   90.00
#
_symmetry.space_group_name_H-M   'P 1'
#
loop_
_entity.id
_entity.type
_entity.pdbx_description
1 polymer ?
#
loop_
_entity_poly.entity_id
_entity_poly.type
_entity_poly.pdbx_seq_one_letter_code
_entity_poly.pdbx_strand_id
1 'polypeptide(L)'
;MTTYLAKATLQSFTDSILKEAESSSGTWSLATYSQIKEKVLSFDSCESQFFFDTILERLIDTNTETHVRYKLSQLCCIIHSMNVPSIEEYFKSSQQTILKISEIQSDNKKPLYIASNKLLKSIYEDPVKRRFSIQPTSISLMRKNVTAISSKTPEPFAPK
;
A
#
# COMPACT_ATOMS: atom_id res chain seq x y z
N MET A 1 -3.61 -33.99 -12.27
CA MET A 1 -4.84 -33.42 -11.67
C MET A 1 -4.56 -32.39 -10.58
N THR A 2 -3.43 -32.44 -9.87
CA THR A 2 -3.05 -31.51 -8.79
C THR A 2 -2.73 -30.07 -9.25
N THR A 3 -2.16 -29.88 -10.44
CA THR A 3 -1.80 -28.56 -10.98
C THR A 3 -3.00 -27.67 -11.33
N TYR A 4 -4.13 -28.25 -11.73
CA TYR A 4 -5.34 -27.49 -12.05
C TYR A 4 -6.00 -26.88 -10.80
N LEU A 5 -6.02 -27.62 -9.69
CA LEU A 5 -6.57 -27.16 -8.42
C LEU A 5 -5.74 -26.02 -7.82
N ALA A 6 -4.41 -26.11 -7.91
CA ALA A 6 -3.52 -25.04 -7.47
C ALA A 6 -3.76 -23.74 -8.26
N LYS A 7 -3.86 -23.83 -9.59
CA LYS A 7 -4.12 -22.66 -10.44
C LYS A 7 -5.49 -22.03 -10.19
N ALA A 8 -6.55 -22.83 -10.02
CA ALA A 8 -7.88 -22.31 -9.70
C ALA A 8 -7.92 -21.61 -8.33
N THR A 9 -7.19 -22.15 -7.34
CA THR A 9 -7.08 -21.54 -6.01
C THR A 9 -6.34 -20.21 -6.06
N LEU A 10 -5.24 -20.14 -6.83
CA LEU A 10 -4.50 -18.90 -7.02
C LEU A 10 -5.33 -17.84 -7.74
N GLN A 11 -6.05 -18.21 -8.81
CA GLN A 11 -6.97 -17.30 -9.51
C GLN A 11 -8.02 -16.73 -8.55
N SER A 12 -8.70 -17.58 -7.78
CA SER A 12 -9.72 -17.13 -6.83
C SER A 12 -9.14 -16.20 -5.76
N PHE A 13 -7.90 -16.44 -5.33
CA PHE A 13 -7.19 -15.55 -4.42
C PHE A 13 -6.92 -14.20 -5.09
N THR A 14 -6.30 -14.18 -6.27
CA THR A 14 -6.03 -12.95 -7.03
C THR A 14 -7.29 -12.14 -7.28
N ASP A 15 -8.39 -12.78 -7.69
CA ASP A 15 -9.67 -12.13 -7.95
C ASP A 15 -10.24 -11.48 -6.68
N SER A 16 -10.09 -12.13 -5.53
CA SER A 16 -10.53 -11.56 -4.25
C SER A 16 -9.74 -10.30 -3.88
N ILE A 17 -8.43 -10.28 -4.17
CA ILE A 17 -7.57 -9.11 -3.94
C ILE A 17 -7.96 -7.96 -4.87
N LEU A 18 -8.21 -8.25 -6.15
CA LEU A 18 -8.64 -7.23 -7.11
C LEU A 18 -10.01 -6.64 -6.72
N LYS A 19 -10.95 -7.48 -6.32
CA LYS A 19 -12.26 -7.05 -5.85
C LYS A 19 -12.17 -6.16 -4.62
N GLU A 20 -11.25 -6.44 -3.69
CA GLU A 20 -11.04 -5.56 -2.54
C GLU A 20 -10.30 -4.27 -2.91
N ALA A 21 -9.43 -4.28 -3.93
CA ALA A 21 -8.84 -3.05 -4.45
C ALA A 21 -9.91 -2.10 -5.03
N GLU A 22 -11.00 -2.63 -5.56
CA GLU A 22 -12.18 -1.90 -6.06
C GLU A 22 -13.14 -1.42 -4.94
N SER A 23 -12.91 -1.82 -3.69
CA SER A 23 -13.74 -1.37 -2.58
C SER A 23 -13.63 0.14 -2.37
N SER A 24 -14.71 0.78 -1.93
CA SER A 24 -14.70 2.19 -1.50
C SER A 24 -13.83 2.48 -0.28
N SER A 25 -13.39 1.44 0.45
CA SER A 25 -12.41 1.59 1.54
C SER A 25 -11.03 1.94 0.98
N GLY A 26 -10.48 3.07 1.46
CA GLY A 26 -9.13 3.52 1.11
C GLY A 26 -8.00 2.65 1.68
N THR A 27 -8.32 1.67 2.52
CA THR A 27 -7.34 0.74 3.12
C THR A 27 -7.72 -0.71 2.86
N TRP A 28 -6.72 -1.58 2.93
CA TRP A 28 -6.93 -3.03 3.00
C TRP A 28 -7.59 -3.39 4.33
N SER A 29 -8.60 -4.26 4.28
CA SER A 29 -9.15 -4.83 5.50
C SER A 29 -8.08 -5.65 6.22
N LEU A 30 -8.19 -5.74 7.55
CA LEU A 30 -7.26 -6.54 8.34
C LEU A 30 -7.30 -8.01 7.93
N ALA A 31 -8.49 -8.53 7.59
CA ALA A 31 -8.66 -9.90 7.12
C ALA A 31 -7.87 -10.14 5.82
N THR A 32 -8.02 -9.27 4.83
CA THR A 32 -7.34 -9.39 3.54
C THR A 32 -5.84 -9.19 3.68
N TYR A 33 -5.40 -8.25 4.51
CA TYR A 33 -3.98 -8.08 4.81
C TYR A 33 -3.34 -9.34 5.41
N SER A 34 -4.01 -9.98 6.38
CA SER A 34 -3.54 -11.24 6.98
C SER A 34 -3.49 -12.37 5.95
N GLN A 35 -4.53 -12.50 5.11
CA GLN A 35 -4.56 -13.50 4.04
C GLN A 35 -3.43 -13.30 3.02
N ILE A 36 -3.18 -12.06 2.59
CA ILE A 36 -2.05 -11.73 1.71
C ILE A 36 -0.75 -12.18 2.36
N LYS A 37 -0.51 -11.79 3.62
CA LYS A 37 0.73 -12.10 4.32
C LYS A 37 0.96 -13.61 4.45
N GLU A 38 -0.07 -14.39 4.75
CA GLU A 38 0.05 -15.84 4.85
C GLU A 38 0.29 -16.49 3.49
N LYS A 39 -0.48 -16.09 2.47
CA LYS A 39 -0.50 -16.77 1.18
C LYS A 39 0.72 -16.46 0.33
N VAL A 40 1.19 -15.23 0.36
CA VAL A 40 2.31 -14.75 -0.46
C VAL A 40 3.66 -15.34 0.00
N LEU A 41 3.80 -15.65 1.29
CA LEU A 41 5.01 -16.31 1.81
C LEU A 41 5.22 -17.72 1.24
N SER A 42 4.16 -18.36 0.75
CA SER A 42 4.23 -19.69 0.14
C SER A 42 4.37 -19.66 -1.38
N PHE A 43 4.47 -18.49 -2.01
CA PHE A 43 4.51 -18.39 -3.47
C PHE A 43 5.80 -18.92 -4.05
N ASP A 44 5.67 -19.86 -4.99
CA ASP A 44 6.75 -20.17 -5.93
C ASP A 44 6.90 -19.08 -7.01
N SER A 45 7.88 -19.24 -7.90
CA SER A 45 8.14 -18.26 -8.97
C SER A 45 7.00 -18.17 -9.98
N CYS A 46 6.30 -19.28 -10.27
CA CYS A 46 5.17 -19.30 -11.20
C CYS A 46 3.94 -18.62 -10.60
N GLU A 47 3.66 -18.88 -9.31
CA GLU A 47 2.58 -18.24 -8.57
C GLU A 47 2.83 -16.73 -8.42
N SER A 48 4.07 -16.35 -8.10
CA SER A 48 4.50 -14.94 -8.03
C SER A 48 4.29 -14.25 -9.38
N GLN A 49 4.76 -14.86 -10.46
CA GLN A 49 4.61 -14.32 -11.81
C GLN A 49 3.13 -14.12 -12.16
N PHE A 50 2.32 -15.17 -12.00
CA PHE A 50 0.89 -15.09 -12.31
C PHE A 50 0.18 -13.99 -11.51
N PHE A 51 0.41 -13.94 -10.20
CA PHE A 51 -0.23 -12.97 -9.31
C PHE A 51 0.14 -11.53 -9.69
N PHE A 52 1.43 -11.26 -9.88
CA PHE A 52 1.88 -9.91 -10.17
C PHE A 52 1.65 -9.48 -11.62
N ASP A 53 1.71 -10.37 -12.60
CA ASP A 53 1.35 -10.04 -13.98
C ASP A 53 -0.10 -9.55 -14.06
N THR A 54 -1.01 -10.23 -13.34
CA THR A 54 -2.41 -9.83 -13.23
C THR A 54 -2.56 -8.44 -12.58
N ILE A 55 -1.77 -8.13 -11.55
CA ILE A 55 -1.77 -6.81 -10.90
C ILE A 55 -1.20 -5.74 -11.84
N LEU A 56 -0.11 -6.03 -12.54
CA LEU A 56 0.52 -5.10 -13.47
C LEU A 56 -0.39 -4.78 -14.66
N GLU A 57 -1.13 -5.75 -15.18
CA GLU A 57 -2.15 -5.52 -16.21
C GLU A 57 -3.17 -4.46 -15.76
N ARG A 58 -3.68 -4.55 -14.52
CA ARG A 58 -4.57 -3.54 -13.93
C ARG A 58 -3.88 -2.20 -13.68
N LEU A 59 -2.59 -2.19 -13.38
CA LEU A 59 -1.80 -0.96 -13.26
C LEU A 59 -1.43 -0.34 -14.62
N ILE A 60 -1.46 -1.09 -15.72
CA ILE A 60 -1.22 -0.57 -17.07
C ILE A 60 -2.51 0.01 -17.66
N ASP A 61 -3.64 -0.64 -17.40
CA ASP A 61 -4.95 -0.24 -17.90
C ASP A 61 -5.29 1.22 -17.52
N THR A 62 -5.55 2.02 -18.55
CA THR A 62 -5.90 3.44 -18.44
C THR A 62 -7.31 3.67 -17.91
N ASN A 63 -8.17 2.64 -17.96
CA ASN A 63 -9.54 2.70 -17.45
C ASN A 63 -9.63 2.36 -15.96
N THR A 64 -8.57 1.78 -15.38
CA THR A 64 -8.56 1.43 -13.97
C THR A 64 -8.59 2.70 -13.12
N GLU A 65 -9.55 2.75 -12.18
CA GLU A 65 -9.75 3.93 -11.34
C GLU A 65 -8.52 4.28 -10.51
N THR A 66 -8.28 5.58 -10.30
CA THR A 66 -7.06 6.07 -9.61
C THR A 66 -6.92 5.49 -8.19
N HIS A 67 -8.03 5.26 -7.48
CA HIS A 67 -8.02 4.71 -6.13
C HIS A 67 -7.61 3.22 -6.12
N VAL A 68 -8.08 2.44 -7.09
CA VAL A 68 -7.70 1.03 -7.29
C VAL A 68 -6.20 0.94 -7.56
N ARG A 69 -5.70 1.76 -8.49
CA ARG A 69 -4.26 1.83 -8.79
C ARG A 69 -3.42 2.13 -7.56
N TYR A 70 -3.90 3.04 -6.71
CA TYR A 70 -3.23 3.37 -5.46
C TYR A 70 -3.19 2.19 -4.50
N LYS A 71 -4.32 1.49 -4.27
CA LYS A 71 -4.35 0.30 -3.42
C LYS A 71 -3.45 -0.81 -3.95
N LEU A 72 -3.45 -1.07 -5.26
CA LEU A 72 -2.56 -2.05 -5.88
C LEU A 72 -1.07 -1.65 -5.77
N SER A 73 -0.75 -0.36 -5.89
CA SER A 73 0.62 0.13 -5.69
C SER A 73 1.07 -0.04 -4.22
N GLN A 74 0.17 0.20 -3.26
CA GLN A 74 0.42 -0.07 -1.84
C GLN A 74 0.67 -1.57 -1.60
N LEU A 75 -0.14 -2.43 -2.23
CA LEU A 75 0.02 -3.88 -2.12
C LEU A 75 1.39 -4.35 -2.60
N CYS A 76 1.85 -3.87 -3.77
CA CYS A 76 3.19 -4.18 -4.26
C CYS A 76 4.27 -3.78 -3.25
N CYS A 77 4.16 -2.61 -2.62
CA CYS A 77 5.10 -2.18 -1.58
C CYS A 77 5.05 -3.05 -0.33
N ILE A 78 3.84 -3.38 0.14
CA ILE A 78 3.61 -4.23 1.31
C ILE A 78 4.25 -5.59 1.09
N ILE A 79 3.97 -6.22 -0.06
CA ILE A 79 4.48 -7.55 -0.37
C ILE A 79 6.00 -7.51 -0.58
N HIS A 80 6.52 -6.52 -1.31
CA HIS A 80 7.96 -6.37 -1.49
C HIS A 80 8.69 -6.23 -0.14
N SER A 81 8.09 -5.59 0.87
CA SER A 81 8.67 -5.47 2.21
C SER A 81 8.79 -6.80 2.98
N MET A 82 8.14 -7.86 2.51
CA MET A 82 8.23 -9.20 3.10
C MET A 82 9.51 -9.94 2.71
N ASN A 83 10.28 -9.44 1.73
CA ASN A 83 11.56 -10.00 1.25
C ASN A 83 11.46 -11.49 0.87
N VAL A 84 10.41 -11.86 0.12
CA VAL A 84 10.26 -13.21 -0.43
C VAL A 84 11.11 -13.33 -1.69
N PRO A 85 12.04 -14.31 -1.80
CA PRO A 85 12.99 -14.40 -2.91
C PRO A 85 12.36 -14.44 -4.30
N SER A 86 11.34 -15.29 -4.50
CA SER A 86 10.61 -15.42 -5.78
C SER A 86 9.98 -14.09 -6.23
N ILE A 87 9.57 -13.28 -5.27
CA ILE A 87 8.95 -11.97 -5.50
C ILE A 87 10.00 -10.90 -5.80
N GLU A 88 11.14 -10.92 -5.09
CA GLU A 88 12.25 -10.03 -5.41
C GLU A 88 12.77 -10.27 -6.83
N GLU A 89 12.91 -11.53 -7.24
CA GLU A 89 13.29 -11.90 -8.60
C GLU A 89 12.29 -11.38 -9.63
N TYR A 90 10.99 -11.56 -9.35
CA TYR A 90 9.94 -11.01 -10.20
C TYR A 90 10.07 -9.48 -10.35
N PHE A 91 10.15 -8.73 -9.24
CA PHE A 91 10.27 -7.28 -9.31
C PHE A 91 11.54 -6.83 -10.03
N LYS A 92 12.67 -7.53 -9.87
CA LYS A 92 13.90 -7.26 -10.63
C LYS A 92 13.67 -7.45 -12.14
N SER A 93 13.03 -8.54 -12.55
CA SER A 93 12.73 -8.81 -13.96
C SER A 93 11.73 -7.81 -14.57
N SER A 94 10.77 -7.32 -13.77
CA SER A 94 9.68 -6.44 -14.20
C SER A 94 9.97 -4.95 -14.03
N GLN A 95 11.20 -4.58 -13.64
CA GLN A 95 11.60 -3.20 -13.35
C GLN A 95 11.28 -2.23 -14.48
N GLN A 96 11.62 -2.58 -15.72
CA GLN A 96 11.37 -1.72 -16.88
C GLN A 96 9.88 -1.52 -17.13
N THR A 97 9.06 -2.54 -16.93
CA THR A 97 7.60 -2.46 -17.05
C THR A 97 7.02 -1.51 -15.99
N ILE A 98 7.46 -1.63 -14.74
CA ILE A 98 6.99 -0.79 -13.64
C ILE A 98 7.42 0.67 -13.81
N LEU A 99 8.64 0.93 -14.29
CA LEU A 99 9.08 2.28 -14.62
C LEU A 99 8.23 2.89 -15.74
N LYS A 100 7.93 2.14 -16.80
CA LYS A 100 7.05 2.60 -17.88
C LYS A 100 5.63 2.93 -17.40
N ILE A 101 5.04 2.12 -16.52
CA ILE A 101 3.73 2.41 -15.90
C ILE A 101 3.72 3.80 -15.25
N SER A 102 4.83 4.16 -14.60
CA SER A 102 4.96 5.46 -13.93
C SER A 102 5.10 6.65 -14.90
N GLU A 103 5.54 6.40 -16.13
CA GLU A 103 5.76 7.42 -17.17
C GLU A 103 4.53 7.63 -18.06
N ILE A 104 3.85 6.54 -18.45
CA ILE A 104 2.74 6.53 -19.42
C ILE A 104 1.60 7.50 -19.04
N GLN A 105 1.41 7.82 -17.76
CA GLN A 105 0.30 8.68 -17.34
C GLN A 105 0.74 9.84 -16.43
N SER A 106 1.99 10.28 -16.58
CA SER A 106 2.55 11.46 -15.89
C SER A 106 1.78 12.78 -16.15
N ASP A 107 0.93 12.83 -17.17
CA ASP A 107 0.05 13.96 -17.47
C ASP A 107 -1.12 14.12 -16.46
N ASN A 108 -1.44 13.06 -15.69
CA ASN A 108 -2.52 13.11 -14.71
C ASN A 108 -2.02 13.67 -13.37
N LYS A 109 -2.19 14.99 -13.17
CA LYS A 109 -1.73 15.73 -11.98
C LYS A 109 -2.52 15.42 -10.69
N LYS A 110 -3.34 14.36 -10.65
CA LYS A 110 -4.09 13.97 -9.45
C LYS A 110 -3.13 13.52 -8.35
N PRO A 111 -3.26 14.01 -7.10
CA PRO A 111 -2.36 13.64 -6.00
C PRO A 111 -2.23 12.13 -5.78
N LEU A 112 -3.34 11.41 -5.87
CA LEU A 112 -3.36 9.96 -5.65
C LEU A 112 -2.62 9.20 -6.76
N TYR A 113 -2.63 9.73 -7.99
CA TYR A 113 -1.86 9.18 -9.10
C TYR A 113 -0.35 9.31 -8.88
N ILE A 114 0.07 10.50 -8.44
CA ILE A 114 1.47 10.77 -8.07
C ILE A 114 1.90 9.84 -6.93
N ALA A 115 1.04 9.63 -5.94
CA ALA A 115 1.31 8.73 -4.82
C ALA A 115 1.49 7.28 -5.28
N SER A 116 0.64 6.77 -6.18
CA SER A 116 0.80 5.44 -6.80
C SER A 116 2.14 5.29 -7.50
N ASN A 117 2.52 6.27 -8.32
CA ASN A 117 3.80 6.24 -9.03
C ASN A 117 5.01 6.27 -8.09
N LYS A 118 4.95 7.06 -7.02
CA LYS A 118 5.99 7.09 -5.99
C LYS A 118 6.13 5.74 -5.28
N LEU A 119 5.01 5.11 -4.94
CA LEU A 119 5.00 3.78 -4.32
C LEU A 119 5.69 2.76 -5.22
N LEU A 120 5.30 2.69 -6.49
CA LEU A 120 5.90 1.76 -7.45
C LEU A 120 7.41 1.99 -7.64
N LYS A 121 7.85 3.25 -7.72
CA LYS A 121 9.28 3.59 -7.80
C LYS A 121 10.04 3.21 -6.53
N SER A 122 9.43 3.34 -5.36
CA SER A 122 10.07 3.06 -4.06
C SER A 122 10.51 1.61 -3.89
N ILE A 123 9.93 0.68 -4.65
CA ILE A 123 10.35 -0.73 -4.71
C ILE A 123 11.84 -0.83 -5.09
N TYR A 124 12.30 0.02 -6.01
CA TYR A 124 13.66 0.02 -6.54
C TYR A 124 14.58 1.06 -5.90
N GLU A 125 14.06 1.87 -4.99
CA GLU A 125 14.89 2.81 -4.24
C GLU A 125 15.69 2.07 -3.17
N ASP A 126 16.94 2.50 -2.95
CA ASP A 126 17.76 1.98 -1.88
C ASP A 126 17.02 2.08 -0.53
N PRO A 127 17.08 1.05 0.34
CA PRO A 127 16.45 1.08 1.67
C PRO A 127 16.85 2.32 2.49
N VAL A 128 18.05 2.86 2.26
CA VAL A 128 18.58 4.07 2.91
C VAL A 128 17.83 5.34 2.47
N LYS A 129 17.35 5.39 1.22
CA LYS A 129 16.58 6.53 0.68
C LYS A 129 15.10 6.46 1.07
N ARG A 130 14.54 5.26 1.26
CA ARG A 130 13.13 5.07 1.69
C ARG A 130 12.83 5.64 3.09
N ARG A 131 13.83 5.70 3.99
CA ARG A 131 13.64 6.17 5.38
C ARG A 131 13.37 7.66 5.53
N PHE A 132 13.68 8.49 4.53
CA PHE A 132 13.49 9.95 4.62
C PHE A 132 12.06 10.42 4.30
N SER A 133 11.15 9.51 3.94
CA SER A 133 9.72 9.81 3.69
C SER A 133 8.78 9.40 4.84
N ILE A 134 9.29 8.79 5.92
CA ILE A 134 8.47 8.23 7.02
C ILE A 134 8.80 8.91 8.35
N GLN A 135 9.23 10.17 8.35
CA GLN A 135 9.08 10.96 9.56
C GLN A 135 7.66 11.54 9.53
N PRO A 136 6.77 11.17 10.47
CA PRO A 136 5.59 11.98 10.70
C PRO A 136 6.11 13.39 10.96
N THR A 137 5.64 14.37 10.20
CA THR A 137 5.84 15.76 10.58
C THR A 137 5.29 15.85 11.99
N SER A 138 6.16 15.91 12.99
CA SER A 138 5.76 16.11 14.35
C SER A 138 4.90 17.36 14.33
N ILE A 139 3.61 17.23 14.60
CA ILE A 139 2.76 18.38 14.85
C ILE A 139 3.36 19.00 16.11
N SER A 140 4.23 19.98 15.93
CA SER A 140 4.67 20.85 17.00
C SER A 140 3.42 21.61 17.42
N LEU A 141 2.72 21.07 18.42
CA LEU A 141 1.86 21.86 19.28
C LEU A 141 2.80 22.83 20.00
N MET A 142 3.17 23.91 19.32
CA MET A 142 3.64 25.11 19.98
C MET A 142 2.54 25.47 20.96
N ARG A 143 2.76 25.11 22.22
CA ARG A 143 2.07 25.69 23.37
C ARG A 143 2.27 27.20 23.23
N LYS A 144 1.28 27.88 22.67
CA LYS A 144 1.10 29.30 22.93
C LYS A 144 1.05 29.41 24.44
N ASN A 145 2.06 30.07 25.02
CA ASN A 145 2.02 30.56 26.37
C ASN A 145 0.82 31.52 26.46
N VAL A 146 -0.35 30.97 26.76
CA VAL A 146 -1.51 31.75 27.18
C VAL A 146 -1.32 31.98 28.67
N THR A 147 -0.88 33.20 28.92
CA THR A 147 -0.92 33.96 30.17
C THR A 147 -1.91 33.44 31.21
N ALA A 148 -1.38 33.27 32.42
CA ALA A 148 -2.12 32.99 33.63
C ALA A 148 -3.31 33.94 33.81
N ILE A 149 -4.53 33.41 33.70
CA ILE A 149 -5.73 34.05 34.19
C ILE A 149 -6.07 33.36 35.51
N SER A 150 -5.82 34.08 36.60
CA SER A 150 -6.23 33.76 37.96
C SER A 150 -7.73 33.48 38.01
N SER A 151 -8.12 32.21 38.09
CA SER A 151 -9.48 31.80 38.39
C SER A 151 -9.61 31.64 39.91
N LYS A 152 -10.43 32.50 40.51
CA LYS A 152 -10.85 32.40 41.91
C LYS A 152 -11.97 31.37 41.98
N THR A 153 -11.69 30.19 42.50
CA THR A 153 -12.72 29.21 42.89
C THR A 153 -13.23 29.58 44.29
N PRO A 154 -14.54 29.83 44.50
CA PRO A 154 -15.09 29.96 45.85
C PRO A 154 -15.25 28.58 46.49
N GLU A 155 -14.87 28.46 47.76
CA GLU A 155 -14.97 27.23 48.55
C GLU A 155 -16.43 26.80 48.79
N PRO A 156 -16.74 25.49 48.81
CA PRO A 156 -18.05 25.00 49.19
C PRO A 156 -18.24 25.03 50.71
N PHE A 157 -19.33 25.66 51.15
CA PHE A 157 -19.78 25.69 52.55
C PHE A 157 -20.05 24.27 53.07
N ALA A 158 -19.40 23.90 54.19
CA ALA A 158 -19.70 22.68 54.93
C ALA A 158 -21.01 22.84 55.73
N PRO A 159 -21.91 21.84 55.74
CA PRO A 159 -23.12 21.85 56.56
C PRO A 159 -22.82 21.48 58.03
N LYS A 160 -23.60 22.04 58.96
CA LYS A 160 -23.59 21.74 60.41
C LYS A 160 -24.13 20.35 60.72
#